data_AF-A0AA39DCH6-F1
#
_entry.id   AF-A0AA39DCH6-F1
#
_cell.length_a   1.000
_cell.length_b   1.000
_cell.length_c   1.000
_cell.angle_alpha   90.00
_cell.angle_beta   90.00
_cell.angle_gamma   90.00
#
_symmetry.space_group_name_H-M   'P 1'
#
loop_
_entity.id
_entity.type
_entity.pdbx_description
1 polymer ?
#
loop_
_entity_poly.entity_id
_entity_poly.type
_entity_poly.pdbx_seq_one_letter_code
_entity_poly.pdbx_strand_id
1 'polypeptide(L)'
;MGVRRTQQERFSADFVMGGGAAVIAKSAAAPIERVKLLLQNQGEMLKRGHLKRPYLGVADCFSRVFREEGVLAFWRGNQANVIRYFPTQAFNFAFKGYFKSLFGCSKEKDGYLKWFAGNVASGSAAGATTSLFLYHLDYARTRLATDVRDGQRQFKSLLDVYSKTLSTDGIAGLYRGFGISIMGITLYRGMYFGIYDTMKPIVLVGPFEVSASSLC
;
A
#
# COMPACT_ATOMS: atom_id res chain seq x y z
N MET A 1 25.66 27.08 11.92
CA MET A 1 25.08 25.90 12.62
C MET A 1 23.56 25.97 12.83
N GLY A 2 22.93 27.15 12.94
CA GLY A 2 21.47 27.26 13.18
C GLY A 2 20.57 26.73 12.04
N VAL A 3 20.93 26.98 10.77
CA VAL A 3 20.09 26.62 9.60
C VAL A 3 19.92 25.11 9.41
N ARG A 4 20.96 24.32 9.65
CA ARG A 4 20.89 22.83 9.58
C ARG A 4 19.98 22.26 10.68
N ARG A 5 19.98 22.87 11.88
CA ARG A 5 19.16 22.42 13.01
C ARG A 5 17.67 22.65 12.74
N THR A 6 17.32 23.83 12.21
CA THR A 6 15.94 24.16 11.80
C THR A 6 15.42 23.30 10.65
N GLN A 7 16.29 22.88 9.71
CA GLN A 7 15.86 22.02 8.60
C GLN A 7 15.60 20.58 9.07
N GLN A 8 16.42 20.07 10.00
CA GLN A 8 16.25 18.75 10.60
C GLN A 8 15.01 18.69 11.51
N GLU A 9 14.76 19.75 12.29
CA GLU A 9 13.55 19.85 13.12
C GLU A 9 12.27 19.89 12.28
N ARG A 10 12.25 20.64 11.17
CA ARG A 10 11.12 20.65 10.22
C ARG A 10 10.89 19.29 9.58
N PHE A 11 11.96 18.62 9.14
CA PHE A 11 11.87 17.27 8.58
C PHE A 11 11.30 16.26 9.59
N SER A 12 11.79 16.27 10.82
CA SER A 12 11.28 15.37 11.88
C SER A 12 9.83 15.69 12.23
N ALA A 13 9.44 16.96 12.27
CA ALA A 13 8.06 17.37 12.49
C ALA A 13 7.13 16.90 11.36
N ASP A 14 7.50 17.15 10.10
CA ASP A 14 6.72 16.72 8.92
C ASP A 14 6.60 15.19 8.85
N PHE A 15 7.67 14.47 9.20
CA PHE A 15 7.67 13.01 9.26
C PHE A 15 6.72 12.48 10.35
N VAL A 16 6.74 13.06 11.55
CA VAL A 16 5.86 12.65 12.66
C VAL A 16 4.41 13.03 12.37
N MET A 17 4.15 14.23 11.86
CA MET A 17 2.79 14.67 11.50
C MET A 17 2.22 13.83 10.35
N GLY A 18 2.99 13.65 9.28
CA GLY A 18 2.60 12.79 8.16
C GLY A 18 2.39 11.34 8.59
N GLY A 19 3.23 10.84 9.52
CA GLY A 19 3.13 9.49 10.06
C GLY A 19 1.94 9.28 10.96
N GLY A 20 1.72 10.17 11.92
CA GLY A 20 0.55 10.14 12.80
C GLY A 20 -0.74 10.19 12.00
N ALA A 21 -0.85 11.14 11.06
CA ALA A 21 -2.02 11.28 10.20
C ALA A 21 -2.28 10.01 9.37
N ALA A 22 -1.24 9.41 8.79
CA ALA A 22 -1.39 8.20 8.00
C ALA A 22 -1.78 6.98 8.84
N VAL A 23 -1.25 6.83 10.05
CA VAL A 23 -1.63 5.74 10.97
C VAL A 23 -3.09 5.88 11.39
N ILE A 24 -3.54 7.09 11.70
CA ILE A 24 -4.95 7.38 12.03
C ILE A 24 -5.84 7.06 10.83
N ALA A 25 -5.52 7.58 9.64
CA ALA A 25 -6.30 7.36 8.43
C ALA A 25 -6.39 5.86 8.07
N LYS A 26 -5.27 5.12 8.14
CA LYS A 26 -5.25 3.67 7.89
C LYS A 26 -6.01 2.88 8.94
N SER A 27 -5.98 3.31 10.19
CA SER A 27 -6.74 2.67 11.26
C SER A 27 -8.25 2.94 11.12
N ALA A 28 -8.64 4.15 10.72
CA ALA A 28 -10.04 4.47 10.41
C ALA A 28 -10.56 3.67 9.20
N ALA A 29 -9.73 3.47 8.18
CA ALA A 29 -10.09 2.68 6.99
C ALA A 29 -9.92 1.16 7.17
N ALA A 30 -9.31 0.68 8.25
CA ALA A 30 -9.02 -0.74 8.43
C ALA A 30 -10.26 -1.67 8.37
N PRO A 31 -11.44 -1.30 8.92
CA PRO A 31 -12.63 -2.15 8.83
C PRO A 31 -13.08 -2.41 7.39
N ILE A 32 -13.15 -1.37 6.56
CA ILE A 32 -13.55 -1.51 5.15
C ILE A 32 -12.47 -2.20 4.32
N GLU A 33 -11.19 -1.93 4.61
CA GLU A 33 -10.07 -2.65 3.99
C GLU A 33 -10.13 -4.17 4.31
N ARG A 34 -10.47 -4.55 5.55
CA ARG A 34 -10.62 -5.96 5.92
C ARG A 34 -11.80 -6.62 5.19
N VAL A 35 -12.97 -5.98 5.15
CA VAL A 35 -14.14 -6.52 4.43
C VAL A 35 -13.84 -6.68 2.93
N LYS A 36 -13.14 -5.73 2.32
CA LYS A 36 -12.63 -5.87 0.95
C LYS A 36 -11.76 -7.12 0.81
N LEU A 37 -10.78 -7.32 1.68
CA LEU A 37 -9.87 -8.47 1.60
C LEU A 37 -10.61 -9.81 1.78
N LEU A 38 -11.60 -9.86 2.67
CA LEU A 38 -12.44 -11.04 2.86
C LEU A 38 -13.24 -11.37 1.59
N LEU A 39 -13.91 -10.38 1.00
CA LEU A 39 -14.67 -10.55 -0.23
C LEU A 39 -13.79 -10.91 -1.43
N GLN A 40 -12.60 -10.31 -1.54
CA GLN A 40 -11.64 -10.59 -2.63
C GLN A 40 -11.07 -12.00 -2.55
N ASN A 41 -10.83 -12.53 -1.34
CA ASN A 41 -10.18 -13.82 -1.13
C ASN A 41 -11.14 -14.96 -0.78
N GLN A 42 -12.46 -14.70 -0.65
CA GLN A 42 -13.43 -15.70 -0.21
C GLN A 42 -13.43 -16.98 -1.06
N GLY A 43 -13.19 -16.87 -2.37
CA GLY A 43 -13.13 -18.04 -3.26
C GLY A 43 -11.98 -18.99 -2.90
N GLU A 44 -10.81 -18.45 -2.56
CA GLU A 44 -9.67 -19.24 -2.09
C GLU A 44 -9.91 -19.78 -0.68
N MET A 45 -10.56 -18.99 0.19
CA MET A 45 -10.92 -19.42 1.54
C MET A 45 -11.93 -20.58 1.53
N LEU A 46 -12.88 -20.58 0.61
CA LEU A 46 -13.83 -21.68 0.37
C LEU A 46 -13.11 -22.94 -0.11
N LYS A 47 -12.21 -22.81 -1.11
CA LYS A 47 -11.42 -23.93 -1.63
C LYS A 47 -10.57 -24.62 -0.56
N ARG A 48 -10.02 -23.84 0.38
CA ARG A 48 -9.21 -24.37 1.49
C ARG A 48 -10.02 -24.81 2.71
N GLY A 49 -11.34 -24.65 2.68
CA GLY A 49 -12.22 -24.99 3.81
C GLY A 49 -12.10 -24.05 5.01
N HIS A 50 -11.50 -22.87 4.85
CA HIS A 50 -11.40 -21.86 5.93
C HIS A 50 -12.67 -21.01 6.04
N LEU A 51 -13.53 -21.05 5.02
CA LEU A 51 -14.83 -20.39 5.00
C LEU A 51 -15.87 -21.42 4.56
N LYS A 52 -16.92 -21.64 5.35
CA LYS A 52 -17.96 -22.64 5.01
C LYS A 52 -18.93 -22.16 3.95
N ARG A 53 -19.25 -20.86 3.93
CA ARG A 53 -20.21 -20.27 3.01
C ARG A 53 -19.74 -18.90 2.50
N PRO A 54 -19.96 -18.60 1.20
CA PRO A 54 -19.60 -17.30 0.63
C PRO A 54 -20.33 -16.16 1.33
N TYR A 55 -19.74 -14.98 1.27
CA TYR A 55 -20.41 -13.75 1.67
C TYR A 55 -21.33 -13.29 0.54
N LEU A 56 -22.56 -12.92 0.86
CA LEU A 56 -23.54 -12.47 -0.13
C LEU A 56 -23.27 -11.05 -0.63
N GLY A 57 -22.48 -10.28 0.12
CA GLY A 57 -22.09 -8.93 -0.22
C GLY A 57 -21.39 -8.22 0.93
N VAL A 58 -21.16 -6.92 0.76
CA VAL A 58 -20.48 -6.08 1.74
C VAL A 58 -21.22 -6.05 3.07
N ALA A 59 -22.53 -5.80 3.05
CA ALA A 59 -23.35 -5.72 4.27
C ALA A 59 -23.39 -7.06 5.03
N ASP A 60 -23.53 -8.18 4.32
CA ASP A 60 -23.48 -9.52 4.89
C ASP A 60 -22.12 -9.81 5.54
N CYS A 61 -21.03 -9.48 4.86
CA CYS A 61 -19.68 -9.63 5.39
C CYS A 61 -19.46 -8.81 6.67
N PHE A 62 -19.88 -7.55 6.71
CA PHE A 62 -19.82 -6.72 7.92
C PHE A 62 -20.63 -7.33 9.07
N SER A 63 -21.89 -7.70 8.82
CA SER A 63 -22.78 -8.26 9.84
C SER A 63 -22.23 -9.56 10.41
N ARG A 64 -21.73 -10.45 9.55
CA ARG A 64 -21.13 -11.72 9.96
C ARG A 64 -19.85 -11.53 10.77
N VAL A 65 -18.93 -10.69 10.31
CA VAL A 65 -17.71 -10.39 11.08
C VAL A 65 -18.04 -9.83 12.46
N PHE A 66 -18.98 -8.90 12.54
CA PHE A 66 -19.40 -8.32 13.81
C PHE A 66 -19.99 -9.38 14.76
N ARG A 67 -20.88 -10.24 14.26
CA ARG A 67 -21.57 -11.28 15.06
C ARG A 67 -20.68 -12.47 15.43
N GLU A 68 -19.86 -12.94 14.50
CA GLU A 68 -19.06 -14.18 14.63
C GLU A 68 -17.71 -13.93 15.32
N GLU A 69 -17.10 -12.75 15.12
CA GLU A 69 -15.74 -12.43 15.61
C GLU A 69 -15.66 -11.25 16.59
N GLY A 70 -16.66 -10.36 16.58
CA GLY A 70 -16.68 -9.14 17.38
C GLY A 70 -16.01 -7.93 16.72
N VAL A 71 -16.20 -6.76 17.32
CA VAL A 71 -15.79 -5.45 16.76
C VAL A 71 -14.29 -5.35 16.51
N LEU A 72 -13.45 -5.82 17.44
CA LEU A 72 -12.01 -5.71 17.30
C LEU A 72 -11.45 -6.53 16.12
N ALA A 73 -12.20 -7.51 15.63
CA ALA A 73 -11.79 -8.31 14.49
C ALA A 73 -11.63 -7.47 13.22
N PHE A 74 -12.35 -6.35 13.07
CA PHE A 74 -12.20 -5.45 11.91
C PHE A 74 -10.79 -4.90 11.74
N TRP A 75 -9.99 -4.81 12.80
CA TRP A 75 -8.60 -4.35 12.76
C TRP A 75 -7.57 -5.47 12.64
N ARG A 76 -8.02 -6.72 12.48
CA ARG A 76 -7.12 -7.86 12.31
C ARG A 76 -6.27 -7.69 11.04
N GLY A 77 -4.95 -7.66 11.22
CA GLY A 77 -4.00 -7.34 10.13
C GLY A 77 -3.58 -5.87 10.06
N ASN A 78 -4.23 -4.95 10.78
CA ASN A 78 -3.88 -3.52 10.73
C ASN A 78 -2.49 -3.22 11.33
N GLN A 79 -2.01 -4.02 12.28
CA GLN A 79 -0.65 -3.90 12.82
C GLN A 79 0.44 -3.89 11.75
N ALA A 80 0.29 -4.71 10.71
CA ALA A 80 1.23 -4.73 9.59
C ALA A 80 1.17 -3.44 8.77
N ASN A 81 -0.01 -2.81 8.63
CA ASN A 81 -0.15 -1.50 7.97
C ASN A 81 0.61 -0.40 8.72
N VAL A 82 0.47 -0.38 10.04
CA VAL A 82 1.12 0.61 10.91
C VAL A 82 2.64 0.43 10.86
N ILE A 83 3.12 -0.81 11.01
CA ILE A 83 4.55 -1.14 10.92
C ILE A 83 5.11 -0.75 9.56
N ARG A 84 4.40 -1.07 8.47
CA ARG A 84 4.85 -0.82 7.09
C ARG A 84 4.99 0.65 6.76
N TYR A 85 4.29 1.54 7.46
CA TYR A 85 4.32 2.96 7.17
C TYR A 85 5.74 3.56 7.32
N PHE A 86 6.38 3.36 8.47
CA PHE A 86 7.68 3.98 8.76
C PHE A 86 8.78 3.57 7.77
N PRO A 87 8.97 2.26 7.47
CA PRO A 87 9.92 1.83 6.45
C PRO A 87 9.56 2.33 5.06
N THR A 88 8.26 2.40 4.71
CA THR A 88 7.84 2.94 3.40
C THR A 88 8.25 4.40 3.25
N GLN A 89 8.11 5.21 4.29
CA GLN A 89 8.56 6.60 4.25
C GLN A 89 10.08 6.69 4.14
N ALA A 90 10.83 5.90 4.93
CA ALA A 90 12.28 5.86 4.84
C ALA A 90 12.77 5.52 3.43
N PHE A 91 12.17 4.51 2.78
CA PHE A 91 12.51 4.14 1.41
C PHE A 91 12.07 5.17 0.37
N ASN A 92 10.92 5.82 0.56
CA ASN A 92 10.53 6.93 -0.31
C ASN A 92 11.57 8.07 -0.27
N PHE A 93 12.08 8.43 0.91
CA PHE A 93 13.14 9.43 1.01
C PHE A 93 14.46 8.96 0.38
N ALA A 94 14.84 7.70 0.59
CA ALA A 94 16.10 7.16 0.05
C ALA A 94 16.08 7.00 -1.48
N PHE A 95 14.99 6.47 -2.04
CA PHE A 95 14.97 6.00 -3.43
C PHE A 95 14.35 6.99 -4.41
N LYS A 96 13.46 7.89 -3.97
CA LYS A 96 12.79 8.84 -4.88
C LYS A 96 13.79 9.76 -5.58
N GLY A 97 14.78 10.29 -4.84
CA GLY A 97 15.85 11.11 -5.42
C GLY A 97 16.74 10.33 -6.37
N TYR A 98 17.19 9.14 -5.93
CA TYR A 98 18.07 8.26 -6.70
C TYR A 98 17.48 7.84 -8.04
N PHE A 99 16.27 7.27 -8.06
CA PHE A 99 15.66 6.83 -9.32
C PHE A 99 15.20 7.97 -10.21
N LYS A 100 14.84 9.13 -9.63
CA LYS A 100 14.56 10.34 -10.41
C LYS A 100 15.84 10.88 -11.06
N SER A 101 17.01 10.78 -10.43
CA SER A 101 18.27 11.15 -11.09
C SER A 101 18.71 10.19 -12.18
N LEU A 102 18.34 8.91 -12.10
CA LEU A 102 18.71 7.89 -13.09
C LEU A 102 17.83 7.91 -14.34
N PHE A 103 16.52 8.09 -14.18
CA PHE A 103 15.55 8.02 -15.29
C PHE A 103 14.82 9.35 -15.52
N GLY A 104 15.26 10.43 -14.89
CA GLY A 104 14.64 11.74 -14.99
C GLY A 104 14.91 12.37 -16.35
N CYS A 105 13.92 12.28 -17.22
CA CYS A 105 13.86 13.07 -18.45
C CYS A 105 13.07 14.37 -18.18
N SER A 106 13.31 15.42 -18.99
CA SER A 106 12.53 16.66 -18.97
C SER A 106 11.52 16.65 -20.11
N LYS A 107 10.30 17.14 -19.85
CA LYS A 107 9.23 17.22 -20.85
C LYS A 107 9.60 18.19 -21.96
N GLU A 108 10.29 19.30 -21.63
CA GLU A 108 10.71 20.32 -22.59
C GLU A 108 11.92 19.87 -23.43
N LYS A 109 12.87 19.13 -22.84
CA LYS A 109 14.12 18.75 -23.51
C LYS A 109 14.04 17.44 -24.28
N ASP A 110 13.35 16.43 -23.73
CA ASP A 110 13.40 15.05 -24.23
C ASP A 110 12.11 14.62 -24.95
N GLY A 111 11.07 15.46 -24.91
CA GLY A 111 9.75 15.17 -25.44
C GLY A 111 8.88 14.32 -24.51
N TYR A 112 7.56 14.43 -24.70
CA TYR A 112 6.57 13.85 -23.79
C TYR A 112 6.71 12.34 -23.59
N LEU A 113 6.94 11.57 -24.67
CA LEU A 113 7.01 10.11 -24.60
C LEU A 113 8.18 9.63 -23.72
N LYS A 114 9.36 10.26 -23.85
CA LYS A 114 10.55 9.92 -23.06
C LYS A 114 10.40 10.34 -21.60
N TRP A 115 9.86 11.54 -21.35
CA TRP A 115 9.53 12.01 -20.01
C TRP A 115 8.54 11.07 -19.30
N PHE A 116 7.48 10.66 -19.99
CA PHE A 116 6.47 9.76 -19.45
C PHE A 116 7.07 8.39 -19.14
N ALA A 117 7.80 7.80 -20.10
CA ALA A 117 8.49 6.53 -19.91
C ALA A 117 9.50 6.59 -18.74
N GLY A 118 10.27 7.67 -18.62
CA GLY A 118 11.22 7.89 -17.53
C GLY A 118 10.56 8.01 -16.16
N ASN A 119 9.41 8.69 -16.06
CA ASN A 119 8.64 8.78 -14.81
C ASN A 119 8.00 7.45 -14.40
N VAL A 120 7.46 6.71 -15.36
CA VAL A 120 6.94 5.36 -15.10
C VAL A 120 8.08 4.43 -14.69
N ALA A 121 9.21 4.45 -15.40
CA ALA A 121 10.38 3.61 -15.09
C ALA A 121 10.98 3.94 -13.72
N SER A 122 11.27 5.21 -13.42
CA SER A 122 11.76 5.63 -12.09
C SER A 122 10.79 5.25 -10.99
N GLY A 123 9.49 5.44 -11.26
CA GLY A 123 8.46 5.14 -10.29
C GLY A 123 8.31 3.66 -10.01
N SER A 124 8.28 2.84 -11.06
CA SER A 124 8.24 1.39 -10.94
C SER A 124 9.50 0.83 -10.30
N ALA A 125 10.69 1.33 -10.64
CA ALA A 125 11.95 0.92 -10.02
C ALA A 125 11.96 1.23 -8.52
N ALA A 126 11.62 2.48 -8.12
CA ALA A 126 11.51 2.85 -6.72
C ALA A 126 10.45 2.02 -5.97
N GLY A 127 9.30 1.77 -6.62
CA GLY A 127 8.25 0.94 -6.09
C GLY A 127 8.68 -0.52 -5.92
N ALA A 128 9.40 -1.07 -6.88
CA ALA A 128 9.91 -2.44 -6.84
C ALA A 128 10.97 -2.63 -5.76
N THR A 129 11.91 -1.69 -5.61
CA THR A 129 12.90 -1.73 -4.53
C THR A 129 12.23 -1.62 -3.16
N THR A 130 11.27 -0.70 -3.00
CA THR A 130 10.51 -0.58 -1.74
C THR A 130 9.72 -1.86 -1.45
N SER A 131 9.09 -2.44 -2.47
CA SER A 131 8.33 -3.69 -2.34
C SER A 131 9.26 -4.86 -2.03
N LEU A 132 10.48 -4.90 -2.56
CA LEU A 132 11.46 -5.95 -2.23
C LEU A 132 11.70 -6.04 -0.73
N PHE A 133 11.74 -4.89 -0.03
CA PHE A 133 11.94 -4.87 1.41
C PHE A 133 10.66 -5.00 2.23
N LEU A 134 9.48 -4.69 1.67
CA LEU A 134 8.24 -4.58 2.45
C LEU A 134 7.13 -5.55 2.05
N TYR A 135 7.29 -6.28 0.95
CA TYR A 135 6.25 -7.19 0.45
C TYR A 135 5.90 -8.29 1.46
N HIS A 136 6.86 -8.74 2.26
CA HIS A 136 6.61 -9.70 3.33
C HIS A 136 5.63 -9.17 4.40
N LEU A 137 5.52 -7.85 4.62
CA LEU A 137 4.52 -7.25 5.51
C LEU A 137 3.14 -7.21 4.84
N ASP A 138 3.08 -6.92 3.54
CA ASP A 138 1.82 -6.93 2.77
C ASP A 138 1.24 -8.35 2.67
N TYR A 139 2.12 -9.34 2.51
CA TYR A 139 1.77 -10.75 2.60
C TYR A 139 1.18 -11.10 3.97
N ALA A 140 1.90 -10.80 5.06
CA ALA A 140 1.50 -11.16 6.41
C ALA A 140 0.20 -10.45 6.83
N ARG A 141 0.05 -9.18 6.43
CA ARG A 141 -1.18 -8.40 6.55
C ARG A 141 -2.36 -9.13 5.92
N THR A 142 -2.22 -9.51 4.66
CA THR A 142 -3.30 -10.14 3.88
C THR A 142 -3.71 -11.46 4.51
N ARG A 143 -2.74 -12.33 4.83
CA ARG A 143 -3.00 -13.62 5.49
C ARG A 143 -3.75 -13.46 6.82
N LEU A 144 -3.35 -12.47 7.62
CA LEU A 144 -3.99 -12.23 8.91
C LEU A 144 -5.37 -11.58 8.77
N ALA A 145 -5.56 -10.69 7.80
CA ALA A 145 -6.85 -10.04 7.54
C ALA A 145 -7.90 -11.00 6.98
N THR A 146 -7.48 -11.97 6.16
CA THR A 146 -8.35 -13.02 5.59
C THR A 146 -8.55 -14.21 6.53
N ASP A 147 -7.92 -14.22 7.71
CA ASP A 147 -8.13 -15.24 8.73
C ASP A 147 -9.45 -14.97 9.46
N VAL A 148 -10.45 -15.83 9.19
CA VAL A 148 -11.80 -15.76 9.77
C VAL A 148 -11.95 -16.80 10.88
N ARG A 149 -12.81 -16.52 11.85
CA ARG A 149 -13.10 -17.44 12.96
C ARG A 149 -14.23 -18.41 12.62
N ASP A 150 -14.14 -19.12 11.51
CA ASP A 150 -15.13 -20.16 11.14
C ASP A 150 -14.71 -21.55 11.68
N GLY A 151 -14.55 -21.61 13.01
CA GLY A 151 -13.94 -22.74 13.73
C GLY A 151 -12.76 -22.26 14.57
N GLN A 152 -11.53 -22.62 14.18
CA GLN A 152 -10.29 -22.16 14.82
C GLN A 152 -9.54 -21.20 13.92
N ARG A 153 -8.95 -20.15 14.51
CA ARG A 153 -8.12 -19.19 13.77
C ARG A 153 -6.84 -19.86 13.30
N GLN A 154 -6.42 -19.55 12.07
CA GLN A 154 -5.19 -20.09 11.52
C GLN A 154 -3.96 -19.46 12.16
N PHE A 155 -4.05 -18.19 12.55
CA PHE A 155 -2.92 -17.43 13.07
C PHE A 155 -3.26 -16.79 14.42
N LYS A 156 -2.30 -16.76 15.35
CA LYS A 156 -2.47 -16.03 16.61
C LYS A 156 -2.08 -14.56 16.46
N SER A 157 -0.98 -14.30 15.76
CA SER A 157 -0.37 -12.97 15.63
C SER A 157 0.35 -12.82 14.28
N LEU A 158 0.91 -11.63 14.01
CA LEU A 158 1.74 -11.41 12.83
C LEU A 158 2.97 -12.34 12.81
N LEU A 159 3.60 -12.54 13.98
CA LEU A 159 4.78 -13.40 14.10
C LEU A 159 4.43 -14.87 13.84
N ASP A 160 3.23 -15.30 14.23
CA ASP A 160 2.74 -16.66 13.93
C ASP A 160 2.55 -16.87 12.41
N VAL A 161 2.16 -15.83 11.67
CA VAL A 161 2.14 -15.89 10.19
C VAL A 161 3.53 -16.14 9.64
N TYR A 162 4.54 -15.38 10.09
CA TYR A 162 5.92 -15.57 9.66
C TYR A 162 6.45 -16.96 10.00
N SER A 163 6.28 -17.39 11.26
CA SER A 163 6.78 -18.68 11.73
C SER A 163 6.20 -19.83 10.92
N LYS A 164 4.87 -19.84 10.72
CA LYS A 164 4.20 -20.89 9.96
C LYS A 164 4.60 -20.88 8.49
N THR A 165 4.60 -19.71 7.85
CA THR A 165 4.97 -19.61 6.42
C THR A 165 6.42 -19.99 6.17
N LEU A 166 7.36 -19.54 7.01
CA LEU A 166 8.77 -19.91 6.87
C LEU A 166 8.99 -21.41 7.08
N SER A 167 8.24 -22.03 7.99
CA SER A 167 8.34 -23.47 8.23
C SER A 167 7.74 -24.32 7.10
N THR A 168 6.74 -23.83 6.36
CA THR A 168 6.06 -24.62 5.31
C THR A 168 6.58 -24.33 3.91
N ASP A 169 6.77 -23.05 3.56
CA ASP A 169 7.05 -22.58 2.20
C ASP A 169 8.39 -21.82 2.10
N GLY A 170 9.08 -21.62 3.22
CA GLY A 170 10.32 -20.84 3.30
C GLY A 170 10.12 -19.37 2.91
N ILE A 171 11.22 -18.71 2.52
CA ILE A 171 11.22 -17.30 2.12
C ILE A 171 10.39 -17.08 0.85
N ALA A 172 10.40 -18.04 -0.07
CA ALA A 172 9.60 -17.97 -1.29
C ALA A 172 8.09 -17.83 -0.99
N GLY A 173 7.62 -18.42 0.11
CA GLY A 173 6.24 -18.26 0.59
C GLY A 173 5.85 -16.82 0.92
N LEU A 174 6.76 -16.05 1.52
CA LEU A 174 6.55 -14.63 1.88
C LEU A 174 6.52 -13.70 0.67
N TYR A 175 7.12 -14.11 -0.45
CA TYR A 175 7.18 -13.34 -1.71
C TYR A 175 6.27 -13.90 -2.80
N ARG A 176 5.36 -14.82 -2.45
CA ARG A 176 4.40 -15.37 -3.42
C ARG A 176 3.51 -14.24 -3.96
N GLY A 177 3.51 -14.06 -5.28
CA GLY A 177 2.80 -12.98 -5.97
C GLY A 177 3.59 -11.69 -6.16
N PHE A 178 4.88 -11.64 -5.81
CA PHE A 178 5.70 -10.43 -5.96
C PHE A 178 5.73 -9.92 -7.41
N GLY A 179 5.96 -10.80 -8.40
CA GLY A 179 6.02 -10.40 -9.82
C GLY A 179 4.75 -9.73 -10.33
N ILE A 180 3.58 -10.31 -10.02
CA ILE A 180 2.29 -9.71 -10.42
C ILE A 180 2.03 -8.38 -9.70
N SER A 181 2.51 -8.24 -8.46
CA SER A 181 2.45 -6.97 -7.72
C SER A 181 3.26 -5.87 -8.39
N ILE A 182 4.49 -6.16 -8.85
CA ILE A 182 5.32 -5.18 -9.58
C ILE A 182 4.69 -4.77 -10.90
N MET A 183 4.11 -5.73 -11.63
CA MET A 183 3.36 -5.44 -12.86
C MET A 183 2.17 -4.52 -12.57
N GLY A 184 1.41 -4.81 -11.51
CA GLY A 184 0.29 -3.98 -11.06
C GLY A 184 0.71 -2.55 -10.68
N ILE A 185 1.83 -2.38 -9.96
CA ILE A 185 2.37 -1.06 -9.61
C ILE A 185 2.73 -0.28 -10.88
N THR A 186 3.36 -0.94 -11.86
CA THR A 186 3.77 -0.33 -13.13
C THR A 186 2.57 0.14 -13.93
N LEU A 187 1.56 -0.72 -14.10
CA LEU A 187 0.33 -0.38 -14.79
C LEU A 187 -0.43 0.75 -14.07
N TYR A 188 -0.54 0.67 -12.75
CA TYR A 188 -1.18 1.71 -11.94
C TYR A 188 -0.51 3.07 -12.12
N ARG A 189 0.83 3.14 -12.06
CA ARG A 189 1.56 4.41 -12.25
C ARG A 189 1.42 4.94 -13.67
N GLY A 190 1.51 4.08 -14.68
CA GLY A 190 1.31 4.47 -16.07
C GLY A 190 -0.07 5.08 -16.30
N MET A 191 -1.13 4.40 -15.84
CA MET A 191 -2.49 4.92 -15.94
C MET A 191 -2.68 6.20 -15.13
N TYR A 192 -2.16 6.26 -13.90
CA TYR A 192 -2.26 7.45 -13.06
C TYR A 192 -1.67 8.68 -13.75
N PHE A 193 -0.43 8.61 -14.23
CA PHE A 193 0.18 9.73 -14.94
C PHE A 193 -0.53 10.05 -16.25
N GLY A 194 -0.91 9.04 -17.03
CA GLY A 194 -1.56 9.25 -18.34
C GLY A 194 -2.92 9.93 -18.20
N ILE A 195 -3.74 9.46 -17.25
CA ILE A 195 -5.06 10.04 -16.96
C ILE A 195 -4.89 11.43 -16.34
N TYR A 196 -4.01 11.58 -15.35
CA TYR A 196 -3.79 12.87 -14.69
C TYR A 196 -3.34 13.95 -15.67
N ASP A 197 -2.39 13.65 -16.55
CA ASP A 197 -1.89 14.60 -17.54
C ASP A 197 -2.91 14.93 -18.64
N THR A 198 -3.80 13.99 -18.96
CA THR A 198 -4.89 14.21 -19.92
C THR A 198 -6.01 15.04 -19.29
N MET A 199 -6.38 14.75 -18.03
CA MET A 199 -7.47 15.42 -17.33
C MET A 199 -7.09 16.81 -16.82
N LYS A 200 -5.82 17.02 -16.42
CA LYS A 200 -5.34 18.31 -15.90
C LYS A 200 -5.69 19.49 -16.82
N PRO A 201 -5.32 19.51 -18.12
CA PRO A 201 -5.65 20.64 -18.99
C PRO A 201 -7.13 20.74 -19.36
N ILE A 202 -7.93 19.68 -19.16
CA ILE A 202 -9.38 19.69 -19.45
C ILE A 202 -10.17 20.26 -18.27
N VAL A 203 -9.77 19.90 -17.04
CA VAL A 203 -10.48 20.25 -15.81
C VAL A 203 -9.92 21.53 -15.17
N LEU A 204 -8.62 21.77 -15.28
CA LEU A 204 -7.93 22.93 -14.67
C LEU A 204 -7.63 24.01 -15.72
N VAL A 205 -8.68 24.61 -16.26
CA VAL A 205 -8.60 25.81 -17.13
C VAL A 205 -9.16 27.01 -16.37
N GLY A 206 -8.46 28.15 -16.37
CA GLY A 206 -8.89 29.40 -15.70
C GLY A 206 -8.31 29.58 -14.27
N PRO A 207 -9.01 30.26 -13.33
CA PRO A 207 -8.45 30.67 -12.02
C PRO A 207 -7.98 29.51 -11.11
N PHE A 208 -8.26 28.26 -11.48
CA PHE A 208 -7.76 27.06 -10.79
C PHE A 208 -6.30 26.70 -11.11
N GLU A 209 -5.67 27.32 -12.11
CA GLU A 209 -4.28 27.08 -12.49
C GLU A 209 -3.28 27.69 -11.48
N VAL A 210 -3.66 28.80 -10.84
CA VAL A 210 -2.82 29.57 -9.90
C VAL A 210 -2.72 28.89 -8.52
N SER A 211 -3.75 28.14 -8.11
CA SER A 211 -3.78 27.52 -6.79
C SER A 211 -2.94 26.24 -6.71
N ALA A 212 -2.73 25.53 -7.83
CA ALA A 212 -1.97 24.28 -7.87
C ALA A 212 -0.45 24.48 -7.99
N SER A 213 0.00 25.63 -8.51
CA SER A 213 1.42 25.97 -8.66
C SER A 213 2.03 26.53 -7.37
N SER A 214 1.21 26.96 -6.41
CA SER A 214 1.63 27.48 -5.10
C SER A 214 1.78 26.39 -4.02
N LEU A 215 1.49 25.12 -4.37
CA LEU A 215 1.54 23.94 -3.47
C LEU A 215 2.61 22.91 -3.89
N CYS A 216 3.44 23.24 -4.88
CA CYS A 216 4.57 22.41 -5.33
C CYS A 216 5.90 22.96 -4.79
#